data_AF-A0A494XN76-F1
#
_entry.id   AF-A0A494XN76-F1
#
_cell.length_a   1.000
_cell.length_b   1.000
_cell.length_c   1.000
_cell.angle_alpha   90.00
_cell.angle_beta   90.00
_cell.angle_gamma   90.00
#
_symmetry.space_group_name_H-M   'P 1'
#
loop_
_entity.id
_entity.type
_entity.pdbx_description
1 polymer ?
#
loop_
_entity_poly.entity_id
_entity_poly.type
_entity_poly.pdbx_seq_one_letter_code
_entity_poly.pdbx_strand_id
1 'polypeptide(L)'
;MKSLAKSAAESGALKKLSGLVTAGNLTGTEAWTCFSAAKTKQVFRKGTLVVEFTAKQVEAMKGLKQRLVPELMQRSRRACAYCRRPVGRYGFAWHIEHVYPKADFDDKTFDLSNLTVGCADCNRWKGSRVDKKTKTNGLSIINPVANGFRYSDSLSLVHLTTEEVCFVKYTPRDAAGTSTYKALQFEEIERSTIVDSMNPSLADLHRRINDVLLDRADNPAHAELVTLLGKLKSNIYRLT
;
A
#
# COMPACT_ATOMS: atom_id res chain seq x y z
N MET A 1 -10.44 14.17 -2.69
CA MET A 1 -10.59 13.92 -4.14
C MET A 1 -11.52 14.92 -4.83
N LYS A 2 -12.37 15.66 -4.11
CA LYS A 2 -13.28 16.67 -4.68
C LYS A 2 -12.58 17.67 -5.62
N SER A 3 -11.36 18.07 -5.30
CA SER A 3 -10.54 18.97 -6.15
C SER A 3 -10.17 18.40 -7.53
N LEU A 4 -10.28 17.08 -7.74
CA LEU A 4 -10.00 16.42 -9.03
C LEU A 4 -11.25 16.20 -9.88
N ALA A 5 -12.44 16.46 -9.32
CA ALA A 5 -13.69 16.35 -10.04
C ALA A 5 -13.83 17.53 -11.02
N LYS A 6 -14.09 17.22 -12.29
CA LYS A 6 -14.29 18.20 -13.37
C LYS A 6 -15.75 18.38 -13.75
N SER A 7 -16.65 17.54 -13.24
CA SER A 7 -18.07 17.62 -13.53
C SER A 7 -18.93 17.53 -12.28
N ALA A 8 -20.16 18.04 -12.38
CA ALA A 8 -21.18 17.87 -11.36
C ALA A 8 -21.52 16.38 -11.12
N ALA A 9 -21.42 15.54 -12.16
CA ALA A 9 -21.67 14.11 -12.05
C ALA A 9 -20.61 13.42 -11.17
N GLU A 10 -19.33 13.79 -11.32
CA GLU A 10 -18.23 13.27 -10.50
C GLU A 10 -18.31 13.74 -9.06
N SER A 11 -18.56 15.04 -8.87
CA SER A 11 -18.77 15.61 -7.55
C SER A 11 -19.98 14.98 -6.87
N GLY A 12 -21.06 14.74 -7.61
CA GLY A 12 -22.27 14.07 -7.14
C GLY A 12 -22.03 12.61 -6.77
N ALA A 13 -21.27 11.86 -7.57
CA ALA A 13 -20.92 10.47 -7.27
C ALA A 13 -20.09 10.36 -5.98
N LEU A 14 -19.08 11.22 -5.81
CA LEU A 14 -18.32 11.30 -4.55
C LEU A 14 -19.20 11.70 -3.37
N LYS A 15 -20.05 12.72 -3.52
CA LYS A 15 -20.97 13.15 -2.45
C LYS A 15 -21.91 12.02 -2.04
N LYS A 16 -22.44 11.25 -2.99
CA LYS A 16 -23.27 10.07 -2.71
C LYS A 16 -22.49 9.03 -1.89
N LEU A 17 -21.27 8.68 -2.31
CA LEU A 17 -20.45 7.73 -1.58
C LEU A 17 -20.11 8.21 -0.17
N SER A 18 -19.66 9.46 -0.02
CA SER A 18 -19.40 10.06 1.29
C SER A 18 -20.66 10.11 2.16
N GLY A 19 -21.82 10.44 1.59
CA GLY A 19 -23.09 10.46 2.32
C GLY A 19 -23.51 9.08 2.82
N LEU A 20 -23.31 8.03 2.02
CA LEU A 20 -23.56 6.65 2.45
C LEU A 20 -22.63 6.22 3.59
N VAL A 21 -21.38 6.70 3.57
CA VAL A 21 -20.42 6.46 4.65
C VAL A 21 -20.84 7.18 5.92
N THR A 22 -21.14 8.48 5.85
CA THR A 22 -21.57 9.28 6.99
C THR A 22 -22.87 8.78 7.62
N ALA A 23 -23.79 8.24 6.80
CA ALA A 23 -25.03 7.63 7.27
C ALA A 23 -24.84 6.23 7.88
N GLY A 24 -23.63 5.67 7.89
CA GLY A 24 -23.35 4.31 8.37
C GLY A 24 -23.83 3.18 7.44
N ASN A 25 -24.34 3.52 6.25
CA ASN A 25 -24.80 2.54 5.26
C ASN A 25 -23.64 1.78 4.61
N LEU A 26 -22.48 2.43 4.46
CA LEU A 26 -21.25 1.81 3.97
C LEU A 26 -20.09 2.09 4.93
N THR A 27 -19.21 1.12 5.10
CA THR A 27 -17.87 1.37 5.62
C THR A 27 -17.00 2.09 4.57
N GLY A 28 -15.91 2.72 4.98
CA GLY A 28 -14.94 3.31 4.06
C GLY A 28 -14.36 2.28 3.09
N THR A 29 -14.19 1.03 3.52
CA THR A 29 -13.75 -0.08 2.66
C THR A 29 -14.77 -0.44 1.58
N GLU A 30 -16.05 -0.56 1.94
CA GLU A 30 -17.12 -0.85 0.97
C GLU A 30 -17.29 0.31 -0.02
N ALA A 31 -17.26 1.56 0.47
CA ALA A 31 -17.35 2.75 -0.37
C ALA A 31 -16.16 2.88 -1.33
N TRP A 32 -14.94 2.60 -0.86
CA TRP A 32 -13.76 2.55 -1.73
C TRP A 32 -13.86 1.46 -2.79
N THR A 33 -14.44 0.30 -2.46
CA THR A 33 -14.70 -0.77 -3.43
C THR A 33 -15.66 -0.31 -4.53
N CYS A 34 -16.76 0.37 -4.14
CA CYS A 34 -17.69 1.00 -5.10
C CYS A 34 -16.99 1.99 -6.03
N PHE A 35 -16.04 2.79 -5.53
CA PHE A 35 -15.30 3.74 -6.35
C PHE A 35 -14.24 3.08 -7.24
N SER A 36 -13.38 2.24 -6.65
CA SER A 36 -12.21 1.66 -7.30
C SER A 36 -12.57 0.59 -8.34
N ALA A 37 -13.66 -0.15 -8.12
CA ALA A 37 -14.22 -1.14 -9.03
C ALA A 37 -15.67 -0.78 -9.38
N ALA A 38 -15.86 0.43 -9.92
CA ALA A 38 -17.18 1.00 -10.23
C ALA A 38 -18.03 0.09 -11.13
N LYS A 39 -19.22 -0.26 -10.62
CA LYS A 39 -20.26 -1.08 -11.27
C LYS A 39 -21.64 -0.46 -10.97
N THR A 40 -22.62 -0.77 -11.81
CA THR A 40 -24.00 -0.30 -11.62
C THR A 40 -24.66 -0.92 -10.39
N LYS A 41 -24.25 -2.12 -10.01
CA LYS A 41 -24.70 -2.83 -8.82
C LYS A 41 -23.50 -3.43 -8.09
N GLN A 42 -23.41 -3.15 -6.79
CA GLN A 42 -22.44 -3.72 -5.86
C GLN A 42 -23.19 -4.40 -4.71
N VAL A 43 -22.72 -5.57 -4.30
CA VAL A 43 -23.36 -6.38 -3.26
C VAL A 43 -22.35 -6.65 -2.16
N PHE A 44 -22.73 -6.37 -0.92
CA PHE A 44 -21.89 -6.53 0.26
C PHE A 44 -22.62 -7.36 1.32
N ARG A 45 -21.88 -7.74 2.38
CA ARG A 45 -22.43 -8.39 3.59
C ARG A 45 -23.33 -9.60 3.27
N LYS A 46 -22.84 -10.48 2.40
CA LYS A 46 -23.54 -11.70 1.93
C LYS A 46 -24.92 -11.43 1.31
N GLY A 47 -25.10 -10.30 0.63
CA GLY A 47 -26.34 -9.98 -0.08
C GLY A 47 -27.29 -9.04 0.66
N THR A 48 -27.05 -8.79 1.95
CA THR A 48 -27.93 -7.94 2.77
C THR A 48 -27.83 -6.44 2.43
N LEU A 49 -26.73 -6.03 1.79
CA LEU A 49 -26.51 -4.65 1.38
C LEU A 49 -26.26 -4.60 -0.13
N VAL A 50 -27.15 -3.91 -0.85
CA VAL A 50 -27.06 -3.67 -2.29
C VAL A 50 -26.95 -2.17 -2.52
N VAL A 51 -25.92 -1.75 -3.26
CA VAL A 51 -25.72 -0.35 -3.63
C VAL A 51 -25.79 -0.23 -5.14
N GLU A 52 -26.66 0.65 -5.61
CA GLU A 52 -26.88 0.88 -7.03
C GLU A 52 -26.41 2.26 -7.47
N PHE A 53 -25.83 2.31 -8.67
CA PHE A 53 -25.35 3.52 -9.33
C PHE A 53 -25.86 3.55 -10.76
N THR A 54 -26.20 4.74 -11.24
CA THR A 54 -26.55 4.92 -12.64
C THR A 54 -25.31 4.73 -13.53
N ALA A 55 -25.49 4.40 -14.81
CA ALA A 55 -24.38 4.29 -15.76
C ALA A 55 -23.52 5.57 -15.80
N LYS A 56 -24.17 6.75 -15.70
CA LYS A 56 -23.49 8.06 -15.62
C LYS A 56 -22.63 8.21 -14.37
N GLN A 57 -23.10 7.70 -13.22
CA GLN A 57 -22.30 7.71 -11.98
C GLN A 57 -21.11 6.76 -12.06
N VAL A 58 -21.30 5.58 -12.65
CA VAL A 58 -20.20 4.62 -12.89
C VAL A 58 -19.13 5.24 -13.76
N GLU A 59 -19.52 5.87 -14.87
CA GLU A 59 -18.57 6.51 -15.78
C GLU A 59 -17.85 7.69 -15.12
N ALA A 60 -18.58 8.49 -14.34
CA ALA A 60 -17.98 9.56 -13.55
C ALA A 60 -16.91 9.05 -12.57
N MET A 61 -17.17 7.94 -11.85
CA MET A 61 -16.18 7.34 -10.95
C MET A 61 -14.95 6.82 -11.70
N LYS A 62 -15.14 6.19 -12.88
CA LYS A 62 -14.04 5.74 -13.74
C LYS A 62 -13.18 6.91 -14.23
N GLY A 63 -13.79 7.96 -14.77
CA GLY A 63 -13.09 9.15 -15.23
C GLY A 63 -12.33 9.86 -14.11
N LEU A 64 -12.91 9.91 -12.90
CA LEU A 64 -12.21 10.44 -11.73
C LEU A 64 -11.02 9.56 -11.32
N LYS A 65 -11.16 8.24 -11.30
CA LYS A 65 -10.06 7.31 -11.01
C LYS A 65 -8.91 7.44 -12.02
N GLN A 66 -9.24 7.59 -13.30
CA GLN A 66 -8.25 7.81 -14.37
C GLN A 66 -7.40 9.07 -14.15
N ARG A 67 -7.94 10.11 -13.49
CA ARG A 67 -7.19 11.32 -13.12
C ARG A 67 -6.49 11.22 -11.77
N LEU A 68 -7.09 10.50 -10.82
CA LEU A 68 -6.50 10.27 -9.51
C LEU A 68 -5.14 9.57 -9.60
N VAL A 69 -5.04 8.53 -10.42
CA VAL A 69 -3.82 7.72 -10.50
C VAL A 69 -2.59 8.54 -10.95
N PRO A 70 -2.63 9.27 -12.08
CA PRO A 70 -1.54 10.14 -12.49
C PRO A 70 -1.19 11.22 -11.46
N GLU A 71 -2.20 11.83 -10.82
CA GLU A 71 -1.99 12.84 -9.78
C GLU A 71 -1.18 12.28 -8.60
N LEU A 72 -1.56 11.11 -8.07
CA LEU A 72 -0.85 10.46 -6.97
C LEU A 72 0.56 10.03 -7.38
N MET A 73 0.73 9.55 -8.61
CA MET A 73 2.03 9.20 -9.18
C MET A 73 2.96 10.40 -9.30
N GLN A 74 2.45 11.53 -9.76
CA GLN A 74 3.21 12.77 -9.90
C GLN A 74 3.66 13.27 -8.52
N ARG A 75 2.75 13.32 -7.53
CA ARG A 75 3.07 13.70 -6.14
C ARG A 75 4.16 12.83 -5.52
N SER A 76 4.10 11.53 -5.78
CA SER A 76 5.06 10.57 -5.23
C SER A 76 6.36 10.49 -6.04
N ARG A 77 6.49 11.27 -7.13
CA ARG A 77 7.58 11.23 -8.11
C ARG A 77 7.81 9.82 -8.67
N ARG A 78 6.71 9.12 -8.97
CA ARG A 78 6.69 7.74 -9.49
C ARG A 78 7.49 6.74 -8.65
N ALA A 79 7.50 6.95 -7.34
CA ALA A 79 8.09 6.05 -6.37
C ALA A 79 7.10 5.76 -5.24
N CYS A 80 7.27 4.64 -4.55
CA CYS A 80 6.53 4.34 -3.33
C CYS A 80 6.71 5.49 -2.31
N ALA A 81 5.63 5.93 -1.68
CA ALA A 81 5.67 7.03 -0.73
C ALA A 81 6.47 6.72 0.53
N TYR A 82 6.60 5.43 0.88
CA TYR A 82 7.36 4.98 2.05
C TYR A 82 8.77 4.52 1.68
N CYS A 83 8.93 3.47 0.90
CA CYS A 83 10.27 2.94 0.61
C CYS A 83 10.98 3.63 -0.55
N ARG A 84 10.33 4.58 -1.24
CA ARG A 84 10.89 5.32 -2.38
C ARG A 84 11.43 4.46 -3.54
N ARG A 85 11.19 3.14 -3.56
CA ARG A 85 11.47 2.30 -4.72
C ARG A 85 10.60 2.76 -5.90
N PRO A 86 11.15 2.80 -7.12
CA PRO A 86 10.39 3.16 -8.31
C PRO A 86 9.15 2.27 -8.45
N VAL A 87 8.02 2.88 -8.81
CA VAL A 87 6.81 2.14 -9.14
C VAL A 87 6.61 2.20 -10.65
N GLY A 88 6.41 1.02 -11.25
CA GLY A 88 6.18 0.89 -12.68
C GLY A 88 4.90 1.61 -13.14
N ARG A 89 4.78 1.81 -14.46
CA ARG A 89 3.56 2.40 -15.05
C ARG A 89 2.36 1.45 -14.98
N TYR A 90 2.60 0.14 -14.93
CA TYR A 90 1.59 -0.90 -14.92
C TYR A 90 1.29 -1.35 -13.48
N GLY A 91 0.01 -1.39 -13.13
CA GLY A 91 -0.53 -1.45 -11.76
C GLY A 91 -0.30 -2.74 -10.95
N PHE A 92 0.66 -3.58 -11.33
CA PHE A 92 0.96 -4.82 -10.60
C PHE A 92 1.87 -4.60 -9.39
N ALA A 93 2.66 -3.52 -9.37
CA ALA A 93 3.67 -3.29 -8.33
C ALA A 93 3.26 -2.27 -7.24
N TRP A 94 2.06 -1.70 -7.31
CA TRP A 94 1.64 -0.61 -6.44
C TRP A 94 0.13 -0.51 -6.25
N HIS A 95 -0.27 0.15 -5.16
CA HIS A 95 -1.66 0.43 -4.79
C HIS A 95 -1.87 1.92 -4.52
N ILE A 96 -3.11 2.39 -4.74
CA ILE A 96 -3.56 3.64 -4.11
C ILE A 96 -3.69 3.34 -2.63
N GLU A 97 -2.85 4.01 -1.86
CA GLU A 97 -2.69 3.78 -0.44
C GLU A 97 -3.39 4.85 0.38
N HIS A 98 -4.11 4.42 1.41
CA HIS A 98 -4.67 5.31 2.43
C HIS A 98 -3.68 5.43 3.58
N VAL A 99 -3.15 6.63 3.84
CA VAL A 99 -2.18 6.85 4.93
C VAL A 99 -2.82 6.53 6.28
N TYR A 100 -4.02 7.06 6.53
CA TYR A 100 -4.91 6.61 7.58
C TYR A 100 -5.89 5.57 7.03
N PRO A 101 -5.98 4.36 7.62
CA PRO A 101 -6.74 3.26 7.05
C PRO A 101 -8.24 3.56 6.97
N LYS A 102 -8.82 3.36 5.79
CA LYS A 102 -10.26 3.51 5.50
C LYS A 102 -11.19 2.56 6.28
N ALA A 103 -10.66 1.67 7.11
CA ALA A 103 -11.46 0.82 8.00
C ALA A 103 -11.73 1.51 9.35
N ASP A 104 -10.84 2.41 9.76
CA ASP A 104 -10.93 3.14 11.04
C ASP A 104 -11.24 4.63 10.84
N PHE A 105 -10.92 5.18 9.66
CA PHE A 105 -11.06 6.59 9.30
C PHE A 105 -11.91 6.73 8.04
N ASP A 106 -13.18 6.32 8.16
CA ASP A 106 -14.15 6.27 7.08
C ASP A 106 -14.34 7.65 6.39
N ASP A 107 -14.31 8.73 7.16
CA ASP A 107 -14.38 10.13 6.71
C ASP A 107 -13.24 10.50 5.75
N LYS A 108 -12.05 9.88 5.92
CA LYS A 108 -10.86 10.13 5.12
C LYS A 108 -10.75 9.28 3.86
N THR A 109 -11.73 8.43 3.58
CA THR A 109 -11.68 7.47 2.46
C THR A 109 -11.47 8.15 1.10
N PHE A 110 -12.12 9.31 0.90
CA PHE A 110 -12.07 10.05 -0.36
C PHE A 110 -11.29 11.37 -0.25
N ASP A 111 -10.54 11.57 0.83
CA ASP A 111 -9.72 12.76 1.01
C ASP A 111 -8.41 12.63 0.26
N LEU A 112 -8.13 13.59 -0.62
CA LEU A 112 -6.94 13.51 -1.47
C LEU A 112 -5.65 13.67 -0.65
N SER A 113 -5.73 14.37 0.48
CA SER A 113 -4.66 14.51 1.47
C SER A 113 -4.45 13.27 2.33
N ASN A 114 -5.26 12.21 2.16
CA ASN A 114 -5.06 10.92 2.81
C ASN A 114 -4.60 9.83 1.82
N LEU A 115 -4.47 10.16 0.53
CA LEU A 115 -4.15 9.21 -0.53
C LEU A 115 -2.72 9.40 -1.03
N THR A 116 -2.04 8.27 -1.24
CA THR A 116 -0.69 8.25 -1.80
C THR A 116 -0.48 6.98 -2.64
N VAL A 117 0.75 6.76 -3.12
CA VAL A 117 1.14 5.52 -3.81
C VAL A 117 1.98 4.66 -2.87
N GLY A 118 1.57 3.42 -2.62
CA GLY A 118 2.34 2.43 -1.88
C GLY A 118 2.73 1.25 -2.76
N CYS A 119 3.95 0.72 -2.63
CA CYS A 119 4.26 -0.59 -3.23
C CYS A 119 3.55 -1.72 -2.48
N ALA A 120 3.43 -2.89 -3.11
CA ALA A 120 2.77 -4.06 -2.51
C ALA A 120 3.33 -4.42 -1.12
N ASP A 121 4.67 -4.42 -0.97
CA ASP A 121 5.33 -4.74 0.29
C ASP A 121 4.99 -3.75 1.41
N CYS A 122 5.10 -2.44 1.13
CA CYS A 122 4.82 -1.41 2.13
C CYS A 122 3.33 -1.40 2.52
N ASN A 123 2.43 -1.53 1.55
CA ASN A 123 0.98 -1.63 1.82
C ASN A 123 0.69 -2.84 2.73
N ARG A 124 1.25 -4.01 2.42
CA ARG A 124 1.07 -5.23 3.22
C ARG A 124 1.57 -5.07 4.65
N TRP A 125 2.80 -4.61 4.84
CA TRP A 125 3.38 -4.45 6.17
C TRP A 125 2.67 -3.37 6.98
N LYS A 126 2.27 -2.27 6.33
CA LYS A 126 1.44 -1.24 6.96
C LYS A 126 0.11 -1.82 7.45
N GLY A 127 -0.62 -2.53 6.59
CA GLY A 127 -1.91 -3.16 6.95
C GLY A 127 -1.82 -4.14 8.12
N SER A 128 -0.74 -4.93 8.17
CA SER A 128 -0.55 -5.95 9.21
C SER A 128 -0.01 -5.41 10.54
N ARG A 129 0.85 -4.39 10.52
CA ARG A 129 1.62 -3.94 11.70
C ARG A 129 1.30 -2.53 12.18
N VAL A 130 0.81 -1.66 11.30
CA VAL A 130 0.56 -0.24 11.58
C VAL A 130 -0.94 0.02 11.70
N ASP A 131 -1.72 -0.32 10.66
CA ASP A 131 -3.11 0.10 10.53
C ASP A 131 -3.98 -0.30 11.73
N LYS A 132 -3.82 -1.53 12.25
CA LYS A 132 -4.56 -2.04 13.41
C LYS A 132 -4.39 -1.21 14.70
N LYS A 133 -3.33 -0.43 14.79
CA LYS A 133 -2.98 0.40 15.97
C LYS A 133 -3.16 1.89 15.70
N THR A 134 -3.41 2.29 14.45
CA THR A 134 -3.45 3.70 14.06
C THR A 134 -4.60 4.46 14.74
N LYS A 135 -5.75 3.81 14.97
CA LYS A 135 -6.89 4.43 15.65
C LYS A 135 -6.58 4.78 17.11
N THR A 136 -5.84 3.93 17.81
CA THR A 136 -5.54 4.12 19.24
C THR A 136 -4.29 4.98 19.47
N ASN A 137 -3.26 4.78 18.66
CA ASN A 137 -1.92 5.33 18.91
C ASN A 137 -1.56 6.48 17.95
N GLY A 138 -2.43 6.80 17.00
CA GLY A 138 -2.08 7.65 15.86
C GLY A 138 -1.16 6.92 14.88
N LEU A 139 -0.76 7.63 13.81
CA LEU A 139 0.12 7.06 12.79
C LEU A 139 1.55 6.90 13.34
N SER A 140 2.00 5.66 13.49
CA SER A 140 3.32 5.33 14.07
C SER A 140 4.48 5.30 13.07
N ILE A 141 4.25 5.73 11.84
CA ILE A 141 5.23 5.78 10.76
C ILE A 141 5.21 7.17 10.13
N ILE A 142 6.13 7.45 9.21
CA ILE A 142 6.16 8.72 8.48
C ILE A 142 4.80 8.98 7.80
N ASN A 143 4.39 10.25 7.79
CA ASN A 143 3.19 10.69 7.10
C ASN A 143 3.58 11.33 5.76
N PRO A 144 3.59 10.58 4.64
CA PRO A 144 4.09 11.10 3.36
C PRO A 144 3.21 12.18 2.73
N VAL A 145 2.01 12.42 3.28
CA VAL A 145 1.04 13.42 2.80
C VAL A 145 0.89 14.58 3.76
N ALA A 146 1.66 14.62 4.85
CA ALA A 146 1.71 15.77 5.75
C ALA A 146 2.23 17.02 5.02
N ASN A 147 1.70 18.18 5.38
CA ASN A 147 2.16 19.45 4.81
C ASN A 147 3.64 19.68 5.17
N GLY A 148 4.44 20.07 4.19
CA GLY A 148 5.88 20.28 4.37
C GLY A 148 6.71 18.99 4.56
N PHE A 149 6.13 17.80 4.43
CA PHE A 149 6.86 16.55 4.58
C PHE A 149 8.02 16.43 3.59
N ARG A 150 9.22 16.14 4.09
CA ARG A 150 10.39 15.79 3.29
C ARG A 150 10.92 14.45 3.74
N TYR A 151 10.98 13.50 2.80
CA TYR A 151 11.45 12.15 3.09
C TYR A 151 12.85 12.12 3.73
N SER A 152 13.74 12.99 3.26
CA SER A 152 15.13 13.13 3.72
C SER A 152 15.28 13.50 5.18
N ASP A 153 14.24 14.05 5.80
CA ASP A 153 14.29 14.50 7.19
C ASP A 153 14.22 13.29 8.14
N SER A 154 13.50 12.23 7.72
CA SER A 154 13.33 11.01 8.53
C SER A 154 14.12 9.81 8.02
N LEU A 155 14.36 9.70 6.70
CA LEU A 155 15.03 8.56 6.07
C LEU A 155 15.93 9.02 4.91
N SER A 156 17.15 8.51 4.83
CA SER A 156 17.94 8.53 3.59
C SER A 156 17.90 7.18 2.89
N LEU A 157 18.00 7.22 1.57
CA LEU A 157 18.01 6.06 0.70
C LEU A 157 19.24 6.12 -0.21
N VAL A 158 19.96 5.01 -0.31
CA VAL A 158 20.94 4.74 -1.37
C VAL A 158 20.41 3.57 -2.18
N HIS A 159 20.28 3.75 -3.49
CA HIS A 159 19.88 2.69 -4.41
C HIS A 159 20.87 2.67 -5.57
N LEU A 160 21.61 1.57 -5.68
CA LEU A 160 22.64 1.33 -6.69
C LEU A 160 22.20 0.13 -7.52
N THR A 161 22.21 0.27 -8.84
CA THR A 161 21.84 -0.80 -9.76
C THR A 161 22.82 -0.82 -10.91
N THR A 162 23.42 -1.98 -11.15
CA THR A 162 24.26 -2.31 -12.30
C THR A 162 23.74 -3.58 -12.96
N GLU A 163 24.41 -4.06 -14.01
CA GLU A 163 24.14 -5.36 -14.62
C GLU A 163 24.40 -6.54 -13.67
N GLU A 164 25.26 -6.36 -12.68
CA GLU A 164 25.75 -7.43 -11.80
C GLU A 164 25.12 -7.38 -10.40
N VAL A 165 24.69 -6.20 -9.95
CA VAL A 165 24.20 -6.03 -8.58
C VAL A 165 23.11 -4.97 -8.47
N CYS A 166 22.14 -5.24 -7.61
CA CYS A 166 21.16 -4.27 -7.15
C CYS A 166 21.26 -4.19 -5.63
N PHE A 167 21.54 -3.00 -5.12
CA PHE A 167 21.72 -2.74 -3.70
C PHE A 167 20.84 -1.58 -3.26
N VAL A 168 20.11 -1.78 -2.18
CA VAL A 168 19.31 -0.73 -1.56
C VAL A 168 19.64 -0.64 -0.08
N LYS A 169 19.79 0.58 0.44
CA LYS A 169 20.02 0.86 1.85
C LYS A 169 19.20 2.05 2.32
N TYR A 170 18.52 1.86 3.43
CA TYR A 170 17.80 2.88 4.17
C TYR A 170 18.53 3.19 5.47
N THR A 171 18.68 4.48 5.76
CA THR A 171 19.23 4.94 7.04
C THR A 171 18.20 5.84 7.73
N PRO A 172 17.59 5.38 8.83
CA PRO A 172 16.75 6.22 9.67
C PRO A 172 17.52 7.42 10.24
N ARG A 173 16.86 8.58 10.32
CA ARG A 173 17.44 9.84 10.81
C ARG A 173 16.72 10.37 12.06
N ASP A 174 15.50 9.92 12.30
CA ASP A 174 14.69 10.27 13.45
C ASP A 174 13.87 9.07 13.97
N ALA A 175 13.04 9.31 14.97
CA ALA A 175 12.17 8.29 15.56
C ALA A 175 11.09 7.80 14.58
N ALA A 176 10.53 8.69 13.74
CA ALA A 176 9.50 8.33 12.77
C ALA A 176 10.06 7.44 11.66
N GLY A 177 11.25 7.76 11.15
CA GLY A 177 12.00 6.97 10.19
C GLY A 177 12.42 5.62 10.77
N THR A 178 12.85 5.58 12.04
CA THR A 178 13.19 4.32 12.72
C THR A 178 11.96 3.42 12.85
N SER A 179 10.82 4.01 13.24
CA SER A 179 9.55 3.29 13.35
C SER A 179 9.07 2.80 12.00
N THR A 180 9.21 3.61 10.95
CA THR A 180 8.89 3.26 9.56
C THR A 180 9.75 2.09 9.08
N TYR A 181 11.07 2.18 9.25
CA TYR A 181 12.03 1.16 8.84
C TYR A 181 11.68 -0.21 9.44
N LYS A 182 11.41 -0.23 10.76
CA LYS A 182 11.04 -1.45 11.49
C LYS A 182 9.65 -1.96 11.10
N ALA A 183 8.64 -1.08 11.14
CA ALA A 183 7.25 -1.48 10.92
C ALA A 183 7.00 -1.95 9.48
N LEU A 184 7.66 -1.34 8.49
CA LEU A 184 7.52 -1.68 7.08
C LEU A 184 8.59 -2.65 6.57
N GLN A 185 9.41 -3.20 7.48
CA GLN A 185 10.42 -4.23 7.20
C GLN A 185 11.40 -3.81 6.09
N PHE A 186 11.97 -2.60 6.18
CA PHE A 186 12.91 -2.12 5.17
C PHE A 186 14.18 -2.99 5.12
N GLU A 187 14.64 -3.53 6.23
CA GLU A 187 15.74 -4.50 6.28
C GLU A 187 15.50 -5.73 5.38
N GLU A 188 14.25 -6.20 5.31
CA GLU A 188 13.86 -7.31 4.45
C GLU A 188 13.95 -6.92 2.97
N ILE A 189 13.59 -5.68 2.63
CA ILE A 189 13.73 -5.12 1.28
C ILE A 189 15.21 -5.02 0.91
N GLU A 190 16.06 -4.52 1.82
CA GLU A 190 17.52 -4.41 1.62
C GLU A 190 18.13 -5.78 1.29
N ARG A 191 17.87 -6.78 2.15
CA ARG A 191 18.40 -8.13 2.01
C ARG A 191 17.88 -8.85 0.78
N SER A 192 16.59 -8.76 0.51
CA SER A 192 16.01 -9.42 -0.67
C SER A 192 16.55 -8.82 -1.95
N THR A 193 16.70 -7.49 -2.00
CA THR A 193 17.20 -6.80 -3.21
C THR A 193 18.62 -7.25 -3.58
N ILE A 194 19.53 -7.35 -2.60
CA ILE A 194 20.90 -7.80 -2.87
C ILE A 194 20.95 -9.28 -3.25
N VAL A 195 20.28 -10.15 -2.47
CA VAL A 195 20.24 -11.61 -2.70
C VAL A 195 19.66 -11.94 -4.06
N ASP A 196 18.55 -11.29 -4.44
CA ASP A 196 17.89 -11.53 -5.72
C ASP A 196 18.71 -11.05 -6.92
N SER A 197 19.65 -10.12 -6.70
CA SER A 197 20.48 -9.56 -7.78
C SER A 197 21.77 -10.34 -8.05
N MET A 198 22.37 -10.96 -7.03
CA MET A 198 23.71 -11.53 -7.14
C MET A 198 23.78 -12.85 -7.90
N ASN A 199 22.76 -13.70 -7.78
CA ASN A 199 22.78 -15.02 -8.41
C ASN A 199 21.36 -15.49 -8.77
N PRO A 200 21.06 -15.83 -10.04
CA PRO A 200 19.72 -16.24 -10.46
C PRO A 200 19.18 -17.49 -9.75
N SER A 201 20.03 -18.47 -9.44
CA SER A 201 19.62 -19.69 -8.72
C SER A 201 19.31 -19.39 -7.26
N LEU A 202 20.11 -18.55 -6.63
CA LEU A 202 19.86 -18.09 -5.27
C LEU A 202 18.56 -17.26 -5.20
N ALA A 203 18.33 -16.38 -6.17
CA ALA A 203 17.11 -15.60 -6.31
C ALA A 203 15.88 -16.51 -6.47
N ASP A 204 15.95 -17.56 -7.29
CA ASP A 204 14.83 -18.48 -7.47
C ASP A 204 14.53 -19.27 -6.19
N LEU A 205 15.57 -19.77 -5.51
CA LEU A 205 15.43 -20.41 -4.22
C LEU A 205 14.81 -19.47 -3.17
N HIS A 206 15.33 -18.25 -3.09
CA HIS A 206 14.86 -17.23 -2.15
C HIS A 206 13.39 -16.86 -2.38
N ARG A 207 13.00 -16.64 -3.64
CA ARG A 207 11.60 -16.37 -4.02
C ARG A 207 10.67 -17.53 -3.65
N ARG A 208 11.04 -18.77 -3.96
CA ARG A 208 10.24 -19.96 -3.57
C ARG A 208 10.10 -20.11 -2.06
N ILE A 209 11.18 -19.85 -1.31
CA ILE A 209 11.13 -19.85 0.16
C ILE A 209 10.13 -18.79 0.63
N ASN A 210 10.20 -17.58 0.10
CA ASN A 210 9.25 -16.52 0.43
C ASN A 210 7.82 -16.93 0.13
N ASP A 211 7.52 -17.40 -1.08
CA ASP A 211 6.16 -17.81 -1.47
C ASP A 211 5.58 -18.84 -0.49
N VAL A 212 6.36 -19.86 -0.12
CA VAL A 212 5.92 -20.86 0.86
C VAL A 212 5.71 -20.26 2.25
N LEU A 213 6.62 -19.39 2.71
CA LEU A 213 6.47 -18.69 3.99
C LEU A 213 5.22 -17.78 3.98
N LEU A 214 4.89 -17.16 2.85
CA LEU A 214 3.73 -16.29 2.73
C LEU A 214 2.42 -17.07 2.71
N ASP A 215 2.36 -18.16 1.95
CA ASP A 215 1.13 -18.94 1.75
C ASP A 215 0.78 -19.85 2.94
N ARG A 216 1.78 -20.28 3.72
CA ARG A 216 1.61 -21.33 4.74
C ARG A 216 1.86 -20.85 6.17
N ALA A 217 2.20 -19.58 6.39
CA ALA A 217 2.52 -19.06 7.73
C ALA A 217 1.42 -19.31 8.78
N ASP A 218 0.15 -19.26 8.38
CA ASP A 218 -0.98 -19.33 9.29
C ASP A 218 -1.55 -20.76 9.46
N ASN A 219 -0.97 -21.77 8.78
CA ASN A 219 -1.42 -23.15 8.87
C ASN A 219 -0.56 -23.96 9.88
N PRO A 220 -1.12 -24.38 11.04
CA PRO A 220 -0.38 -25.15 12.04
C PRO A 220 0.26 -26.43 11.51
N ALA A 221 -0.35 -27.07 10.50
CA ALA A 221 0.17 -28.30 9.88
C ALA A 221 1.49 -28.08 9.12
N HIS A 222 1.87 -26.83 8.87
CA HIS A 222 3.10 -26.46 8.17
C HIS A 222 4.11 -25.73 9.07
N ALA A 223 3.86 -25.64 10.38
CA ALA A 223 4.67 -24.85 11.30
C ALA A 223 6.16 -25.25 11.32
N GLU A 224 6.45 -26.56 11.27
CA GLU A 224 7.83 -27.05 11.23
C GLU A 224 8.54 -26.67 9.92
N LEU A 225 7.87 -26.84 8.78
CA LEU A 225 8.40 -26.45 7.47
C LEU A 225 8.63 -24.94 7.40
N VAL A 226 7.67 -24.12 7.86
CA VAL A 226 7.80 -22.66 7.92
C VAL A 226 8.99 -22.27 8.81
N THR A 227 9.16 -22.94 9.95
CA THR A 227 10.30 -22.71 10.84
C THR A 227 11.64 -23.06 10.17
N LEU A 228 11.72 -24.21 9.50
CA LEU A 228 12.91 -24.66 8.78
C LEU A 228 13.27 -23.67 7.66
N LEU A 229 12.31 -23.32 6.80
CA LEU A 229 12.51 -22.39 5.69
C LEU A 229 12.87 -20.99 6.17
N GLY A 230 12.28 -20.53 7.28
CA GLY A 230 12.66 -19.27 7.93
C GLY A 230 14.11 -19.28 8.42
N LYS A 231 14.57 -20.38 9.03
CA LYS A 231 15.98 -20.55 9.42
C LYS A 231 16.89 -20.57 8.20
N LEU A 232 16.53 -21.29 7.13
CA LEU A 232 17.31 -21.33 5.90
C LEU A 232 17.46 -19.94 5.28
N LYS A 233 16.36 -19.20 5.15
CA LYS A 233 16.34 -17.80 4.69
C LYS A 233 17.26 -16.92 5.53
N SER A 234 17.17 -17.02 6.86
CA SER A 234 18.04 -16.24 7.74
C SER A 234 19.53 -16.58 7.57
N ASN A 235 19.87 -17.82 7.22
CA ASN A 235 21.26 -18.19 6.94
C ASN A 235 21.73 -17.65 5.59
N ILE A 236 20.90 -17.66 4.55
CA ILE A 236 21.20 -17.02 3.26
C ILE A 236 21.57 -15.55 3.48
N TYR A 237 20.82 -14.84 4.31
CA TYR A 237 21.05 -13.44 4.65
C TYR A 237 22.29 -13.15 5.52
N ARG A 238 22.94 -14.18 6.06
CA ARG A 238 24.18 -14.03 6.86
C ARG A 238 25.44 -14.35 6.04
N LEU A 239 25.28 -15.08 4.94
CA LEU A 239 26.37 -15.48 4.05
C LEU A 239 26.62 -14.45 2.94
N THR A 240 25.71 -13.49 2.79
CA THR A 240 25.76 -12.35 1.85
C THR A 240 25.87 -11.06 2.64
#